data_AF-A9WNQ1-F1
#
_entry.id   AF-A9WNQ1-F1
#
_cell.length_a   1.000
_cell.length_b   1.000
_cell.length_c   1.000
_cell.angle_alpha   90.00
_cell.angle_beta   90.00
_cell.angle_gamma   90.00
#
_symmetry.space_group_name_H-M   'P 1'
#
loop_
_entity.id
_entity.type
_entity.pdbx_description
1 polymer ?
#
loop_
_entity_poly.entity_id
_entity_poly.type
_entity_poly.pdbx_seq_one_letter_code
_entity_poly.pdbx_strand_id
1 'polypeptide(L)'
;MNESLNTVLTFIGERWWLIFLLPVFGGIVRSTFGRGKSRRSRLEQRRADRHGGYQNREQNYGSQPEVSVPVEKTPAQLRLEETQRLFVDHDAVNARWLDYELDVAKLIDFPMMSDVREPLTVEFLRAKRLADGLRPESPSGVVNDAQLSEYRQALRNFEVAFDVAEREARRIKDAHYTEPERQRLGTARKLFTMAVDDASTQAEKQLA
;
A
#
# COMPACT_ATOMS: atom_id res chain seq x y z
N MET A 1 -30.52 -3.74 -40.66
CA MET A 1 -30.20 -4.15 -39.28
C MET A 1 -28.82 -3.68 -38.79
N ASN A 2 -28.08 -2.85 -39.55
CA ASN A 2 -26.72 -2.42 -39.14
C ASN A 2 -26.65 -0.96 -38.67
N GLU A 3 -27.68 -0.14 -38.88
CA GLU A 3 -27.67 1.27 -38.46
C GLU A 3 -27.98 1.45 -36.97
N SER A 4 -28.87 0.64 -36.40
CA SER A 4 -29.25 0.72 -34.98
C SER A 4 -28.09 0.40 -34.03
N LEU A 5 -27.12 -0.42 -34.47
CA LEU A 5 -25.94 -0.77 -33.66
C LEU A 5 -24.94 0.40 -33.60
N ASN A 6 -24.77 1.16 -34.68
CA ASN A 6 -23.89 2.32 -34.70
C ASN A 6 -24.44 3.50 -33.88
N THR A 7 -25.76 3.65 -33.82
CA THR A 7 -26.41 4.67 -32.97
C THR A 7 -26.23 4.36 -31.47
N VAL A 8 -26.29 3.09 -31.07
CA VAL A 8 -26.05 2.68 -29.68
C VAL A 8 -24.57 2.88 -29.29
N LEU A 9 -23.65 2.55 -30.19
CA LEU A 9 -22.21 2.67 -29.94
C LEU A 9 -21.72 4.13 -29.87
N THR A 10 -22.30 5.04 -30.68
CA THR A 10 -22.00 6.48 -30.61
C THR A 10 -22.56 7.14 -29.34
N PHE A 11 -23.74 6.72 -28.91
CA PHE A 11 -24.36 7.19 -27.67
C PHE A 11 -23.56 6.83 -26.41
N ILE A 12 -22.96 5.64 -26.39
CA ILE A 12 -22.08 5.19 -25.29
C ILE A 12 -20.74 5.96 -25.30
N GLY A 13 -20.21 6.30 -26.49
CA GLY A 13 -19.00 7.11 -26.62
C GLY A 13 -19.15 8.55 -26.12
N GLU A 14 -20.28 9.21 -26.40
CA GLU A 14 -20.52 10.60 -25.98
C GLU A 14 -20.86 10.76 -24.49
N ARG A 15 -21.39 9.72 -23.84
CA ARG A 15 -21.89 9.80 -22.45
C ARG A 15 -20.99 9.14 -21.41
N TRP A 16 -19.72 8.88 -21.73
CA TRP A 16 -18.72 8.28 -20.83
C TRP A 16 -18.55 9.02 -19.49
N TRP A 17 -18.79 10.33 -19.48
CA TRP A 17 -18.73 11.17 -18.28
C TRP A 17 -19.85 10.89 -17.25
N LEU A 18 -20.94 10.19 -17.61
CA LEU A 18 -21.99 9.82 -16.65
C LEU A 18 -21.50 8.84 -15.58
N ILE A 19 -20.49 8.03 -15.88
CA ILE A 19 -19.85 7.13 -14.90
C ILE A 19 -19.18 7.94 -13.77
N PHE A 20 -18.68 9.14 -14.08
CA PHE A 20 -18.08 10.04 -13.10
C PHE A 20 -19.10 10.78 -12.22
N LEU A 21 -20.36 10.92 -12.64
CA LEU A 21 -21.42 11.58 -11.84
C LEU A 21 -22.25 10.61 -10.97
N LEU A 22 -22.13 9.31 -11.21
CA LEU A 22 -22.75 8.26 -10.40
C LEU A 22 -22.41 8.26 -8.88
N PRO A 23 -21.28 8.81 -8.38
CA PRO A 23 -21.04 8.88 -6.94
C PRO A 23 -21.83 10.00 -6.22
N VAL A 24 -22.51 10.90 -6.94
CA VAL A 24 -23.19 12.06 -6.33
C VAL A 24 -24.62 11.72 -5.85
N PHE A 25 -25.23 10.65 -6.35
CA PHE A 25 -26.61 10.26 -5.99
C PHE A 25 -26.75 8.89 -5.31
N GLY A 26 -25.67 8.10 -5.17
CA GLY A 26 -25.68 6.80 -4.51
C GLY A 26 -24.66 6.75 -3.37
N GLY A 27 -25.08 7.13 -2.16
CA GLY A 27 -24.26 7.01 -0.97
C GLY A 27 -23.83 5.55 -0.71
N ILE A 28 -22.61 5.41 -0.19
CA ILE A 28 -21.91 4.20 0.27
C ILE A 28 -21.00 3.53 -0.78
N VAL A 29 -19.77 4.05 -0.91
CA VAL A 29 -18.57 3.21 -1.00
C VAL A 29 -17.59 3.71 0.06
N ARG A 30 -17.69 3.11 1.26
CA ARG A 30 -16.71 3.28 2.33
C ARG A 30 -15.49 2.42 1.98
N SER A 31 -14.59 2.91 1.13
CA SER A 31 -13.27 2.31 1.01
C SER A 31 -12.42 2.80 2.17
N THR A 32 -12.11 1.90 3.08
CA THR A 32 -11.24 2.16 4.21
C THR A 32 -9.80 2.23 3.71
N PHE A 33 -9.36 3.40 3.25
CA PHE A 33 -7.94 3.73 3.21
C PHE A 33 -7.48 3.96 4.66
N GLY A 34 -6.78 2.97 5.19
CA GLY A 34 -6.23 2.97 6.54
C GLY A 34 -5.24 4.12 6.73
N ARG A 35 -5.69 5.14 7.45
CA ARG A 35 -4.89 6.24 7.99
C ARG A 35 -3.89 5.67 9.01
N GLY A 36 -2.68 5.34 8.57
CA GLY A 36 -1.60 4.78 9.37
C GLY A 36 -0.92 5.80 10.30
N LYS A 37 -1.64 6.32 11.30
CA LYS A 37 -1.05 7.05 12.43
C LYS A 37 -0.84 6.07 13.58
N SER A 38 0.32 5.42 13.69
CA SER A 38 0.79 4.76 14.94
C SER A 38 2.21 4.22 14.83
N ARG A 39 3.22 5.06 15.12
CA ARG A 39 4.63 4.65 15.30
C ARG A 39 5.18 4.88 16.72
N ARG A 40 4.33 4.97 17.76
CA ARG A 40 4.82 5.22 19.15
C ARG A 40 4.29 4.35 20.28
N SER A 41 3.29 3.48 20.10
CA SER A 41 2.69 2.71 21.23
C SER A 41 3.16 1.26 21.40
N ARG A 42 4.00 0.71 20.51
CA ARG A 42 4.44 -0.71 20.61
C ARG A 42 5.43 -1.01 21.73
N LEU A 43 6.04 0.00 22.34
CA LEU A 43 6.98 -0.18 23.46
C LEU A 43 6.28 -0.25 24.83
N GLU A 44 5.05 0.27 24.94
CA GLU A 44 4.31 0.30 26.21
C GLU A 44 3.45 -0.96 26.42
N GLN A 45 2.91 -1.56 25.36
CA GLN A 45 2.13 -2.81 25.46
C GLN A 45 2.96 -4.00 25.98
N ARG A 46 4.25 -4.08 25.63
CA ARG A 46 5.15 -5.16 26.10
C ARG A 46 5.44 -5.14 27.60
N ARG A 47 5.14 -4.04 28.31
CA ARG A 47 5.28 -3.96 29.78
C ARG A 47 4.02 -4.44 30.50
N ALA A 48 2.85 -4.29 29.90
CA ALA A 48 1.58 -4.78 30.46
C ALA A 48 1.44 -6.30 30.36
N ASP A 49 1.93 -6.90 29.26
CA ASP A 49 1.80 -8.34 29.01
C ASP A 49 2.62 -9.21 29.98
N ARG A 50 3.62 -8.64 30.66
CA ARG A 50 4.50 -9.40 31.58
C ARG A 50 3.87 -9.67 32.95
N HIS A 51 2.79 -8.97 33.32
CA HIS A 51 2.12 -9.13 34.61
C HIS A 51 0.75 -9.82 34.54
N GLY A 52 0.19 -10.02 33.34
CA GLY A 52 -1.09 -10.75 33.17
C GLY A 52 -0.97 -12.28 33.04
N GLY A 53 0.25 -12.83 33.02
CA GLY A 53 0.52 -14.23 32.65
C GLY A 53 0.21 -15.31 33.68
N TYR A 54 -0.16 -14.97 34.93
CA TYR A 54 -0.30 -15.97 36.00
C TYR A 54 -1.75 -16.27 36.43
N GLN A 55 -2.75 -15.52 35.97
CA GLN A 55 -4.14 -15.75 36.39
C GLN A 55 -4.92 -16.73 35.51
N ASN A 56 -4.45 -17.03 34.30
CA ASN A 56 -5.19 -17.89 33.34
C ASN A 56 -4.72 -19.35 33.29
N ARG A 57 -3.82 -19.79 34.18
CA ARG A 57 -3.28 -21.17 34.12
C ARG A 57 -4.08 -22.19 34.95
N GLU A 58 -4.89 -21.75 35.91
CA GLU A 58 -5.60 -22.68 36.83
C GLU A 58 -7.03 -23.02 36.39
N GLN A 59 -7.59 -22.32 35.40
CA GLN A 59 -8.94 -22.62 34.89
C GLN A 59 -8.96 -23.67 33.76
N ASN A 60 -7.80 -24.10 33.27
CA ASN A 60 -7.69 -25.06 32.17
C ASN A 60 -7.11 -26.40 32.66
N TYR A 61 -7.77 -27.03 33.64
CA TYR A 61 -7.41 -28.35 34.17
C TYR A 61 -8.57 -29.36 34.10
N GLY A 62 -9.58 -29.09 33.25
CA GLY A 62 -10.76 -29.93 33.05
C GLY A 62 -11.03 -30.36 31.61
N SER A 63 -10.29 -29.83 30.64
CA SER A 63 -10.45 -30.19 29.22
C SER A 63 -9.40 -31.22 28.86
N GLN A 64 -9.80 -32.49 28.79
CA GLN A 64 -8.98 -33.51 28.15
C GLN A 64 -8.60 -33.01 26.74
N PRO A 65 -7.33 -33.08 26.33
CA PRO A 65 -6.98 -32.82 24.95
C PRO A 65 -7.59 -33.96 24.13
N GLU A 66 -8.75 -33.73 23.52
CA GLU A 66 -9.08 -34.47 22.31
C GLU A 66 -7.89 -34.27 21.38
N VAL A 67 -7.21 -35.37 21.08
CA VAL A 67 -6.08 -35.40 20.17
C VAL A 67 -6.61 -35.00 18.81
N SER A 68 -6.62 -33.70 18.52
CA SER A 68 -6.85 -33.17 17.19
C SER A 68 -5.68 -33.65 16.35
N VAL A 69 -5.88 -34.74 15.62
CA VAL A 69 -4.93 -35.22 14.62
C VAL A 69 -4.62 -34.04 13.71
N PRO A 70 -3.34 -33.65 13.50
CA PRO A 70 -3.01 -32.61 12.55
C PRO A 70 -3.56 -33.02 11.18
N VAL A 71 -4.57 -32.31 10.69
CA VAL A 71 -5.04 -32.49 9.32
C VAL A 71 -3.90 -32.00 8.43
N GLU A 72 -3.19 -32.94 7.81
CA GLU A 72 -2.13 -32.62 6.86
C GLU A 72 -2.74 -31.82 5.71
N LYS A 73 -2.28 -30.56 5.56
CA LYS A 73 -2.79 -29.67 4.52
C LYS A 73 -2.42 -30.22 3.16
N THR A 74 -3.36 -30.19 2.22
CA THR A 74 -3.07 -30.62 0.85
C THR A 74 -2.09 -29.64 0.18
N PRO A 75 -1.28 -30.09 -0.81
CA PRO A 75 -0.38 -29.20 -1.53
C PRO A 75 -1.09 -27.97 -2.14
N ALA A 76 -2.33 -28.14 -2.59
CA ALA A 76 -3.15 -27.05 -3.12
C ALA A 76 -3.53 -26.01 -2.04
N GLN A 77 -3.85 -26.45 -0.82
CA GLN A 77 -4.13 -25.56 0.32
C GLN A 77 -2.88 -24.77 0.71
N LEU A 78 -1.72 -25.42 0.77
CA LEU A 78 -0.45 -24.76 1.07
C LEU A 78 -0.12 -23.68 0.04
N ARG A 79 -0.31 -23.98 -1.25
CA ARG A 79 -0.08 -23.02 -2.34
C ARG A 79 -1.01 -21.81 -2.26
N LEU A 80 -2.28 -22.04 -1.93
CA LEU A 80 -3.26 -20.99 -1.74
C LEU A 80 -2.88 -20.06 -0.57
N GLU A 81 -2.54 -20.63 0.59
CA GLU A 81 -2.12 -19.87 1.76
C GLU A 81 -0.85 -19.06 1.49
N GLU A 82 0.13 -19.65 0.80
CA GLU A 82 1.33 -18.94 0.41
C GLU A 82 1.03 -17.78 -0.55
N THR A 83 0.19 -18.01 -1.56
CA THR A 83 -0.20 -16.96 -2.51
C THR A 83 -0.93 -15.81 -1.80
N GLN A 84 -1.83 -16.12 -0.86
CA GLN A 84 -2.50 -15.10 -0.04
C GLN A 84 -1.50 -14.26 0.76
N ARG A 85 -0.48 -14.90 1.34
CA ARG A 85 0.58 -14.18 2.05
C ARG A 85 1.35 -13.25 1.10
N LEU A 86 1.71 -13.72 -0.10
CA LEU A 86 2.39 -12.87 -1.08
C LEU A 86 1.53 -11.69 -1.54
N PHE A 87 0.20 -11.82 -1.56
CA PHE A 87 -0.69 -10.68 -1.85
C PHE A 87 -0.61 -9.63 -0.75
N VAL A 88 -0.64 -10.06 0.51
CA VAL A 88 -0.50 -9.15 1.66
C VAL A 88 0.85 -8.43 1.62
N ASP A 89 1.93 -9.16 1.35
CA ASP A 89 3.28 -8.60 1.28
C ASP A 89 3.40 -7.61 0.10
N HIS A 90 2.87 -7.96 -1.08
CA HIS A 90 2.81 -7.07 -2.23
C HIS A 90 2.02 -5.79 -1.93
N ASP A 91 0.81 -5.91 -1.39
CA ASP A 91 -0.03 -4.77 -1.07
C ASP A 91 0.64 -3.86 -0.01
N ALA A 92 1.38 -4.44 0.94
CA ALA A 92 2.14 -3.68 1.93
C ALA A 92 3.27 -2.83 1.31
N VAL A 93 4.04 -3.40 0.38
CA VAL A 93 5.12 -2.67 -0.32
C VAL A 93 4.55 -1.63 -1.26
N ASN A 94 3.47 -1.98 -1.98
CA ASN A 94 2.78 -1.05 -2.87
C ASN A 94 2.20 0.14 -2.09
N ALA A 95 1.62 -0.09 -0.91
CA ALA A 95 1.15 0.99 -0.04
C ALA A 95 2.30 1.90 0.44
N ARG A 96 3.46 1.33 0.80
CA ARG A 96 4.65 2.11 1.15
C ARG A 96 5.12 2.99 0.00
N TRP A 97 5.09 2.49 -1.24
CA TRP A 97 5.41 3.28 -2.42
C TRP A 97 4.38 4.37 -2.68
N LEU A 98 3.09 4.04 -2.62
CA LEU A 98 2.00 5.00 -2.83
C LEU A 98 2.03 6.17 -1.85
N ASP A 99 2.53 5.96 -0.63
CA ASP A 99 2.76 7.07 0.28
C ASP A 99 3.68 8.15 -0.33
N TYR A 100 4.69 7.79 -1.13
CA TYR A 100 5.59 8.77 -1.74
C TYR A 100 4.96 9.52 -2.91
N GLU A 101 4.07 8.86 -3.65
CA GLU A 101 3.37 9.44 -4.80
C GLU A 101 2.14 10.27 -4.39
N LEU A 102 1.48 9.90 -3.30
CA LEU A 102 0.21 10.49 -2.88
C LEU A 102 0.36 11.50 -1.72
N ASP A 103 1.40 11.37 -0.88
CA ASP A 103 1.68 12.34 0.18
C ASP A 103 2.63 13.43 -0.35
N VAL A 104 2.06 14.61 -0.62
CA VAL A 104 2.81 15.79 -1.09
C VAL A 104 3.98 16.14 -0.15
N ALA A 105 3.83 15.95 1.16
CA ALA A 105 4.91 16.23 2.10
C ALA A 105 6.10 15.28 1.89
N LYS A 106 5.83 13.99 1.64
CA LYS A 106 6.89 13.00 1.32
C LYS A 106 7.51 13.25 -0.05
N LEU A 107 6.71 13.68 -1.02
CA LEU A 107 7.19 14.02 -2.37
C LEU A 107 8.19 15.19 -2.32
N ILE A 108 7.94 16.19 -1.47
CA ILE A 108 8.87 17.31 -1.23
C ILE A 108 10.12 16.87 -0.44
N ASP A 109 9.95 16.03 0.59
CA ASP A 109 11.05 15.63 1.48
C ASP A 109 11.98 14.57 0.86
N PHE A 110 11.46 13.75 -0.05
CA PHE A 110 12.17 12.63 -0.69
C PHE A 110 11.92 12.59 -2.21
N PRO A 111 12.21 13.68 -2.95
CA PRO A 111 11.87 13.82 -4.37
C PRO A 111 12.53 12.78 -5.28
N MET A 112 13.67 12.22 -4.86
CA MET A 112 14.34 11.13 -5.56
C MET A 112 13.45 9.90 -5.75
N MET A 113 12.52 9.62 -4.82
CA MET A 113 11.65 8.44 -4.90
C MET A 113 10.70 8.47 -6.12
N SER A 114 10.42 9.65 -6.67
CA SER A 114 9.56 9.83 -7.85
C SER A 114 10.34 10.28 -9.10
N ASP A 115 11.65 10.52 -8.96
CA ASP A 115 12.49 11.00 -10.06
C ASP A 115 13.00 9.85 -10.93
N VAL A 116 12.45 9.73 -12.14
CA VAL A 116 12.84 8.69 -13.11
C VAL A 116 14.24 8.89 -13.73
N ARG A 117 14.95 9.96 -13.37
CA ARG A 117 16.37 10.13 -13.72
C ARG A 117 17.28 9.38 -12.77
N GLU A 118 16.79 9.08 -11.57
CA GLU A 118 17.55 8.36 -10.56
C GLU A 118 17.57 6.86 -10.87
N PRO A 119 18.76 6.22 -10.96
CA PRO A 119 18.86 4.82 -11.38
C PRO A 119 18.16 3.88 -10.39
N LEU A 120 18.26 4.15 -9.08
CA LEU A 120 17.59 3.33 -8.06
C LEU A 120 16.06 3.40 -8.18
N THR A 121 15.54 4.56 -8.58
CA THR A 121 14.11 4.76 -8.80
C THR A 121 13.61 3.97 -10.02
N VAL A 122 14.35 4.04 -11.12
CA VAL A 122 14.07 3.25 -12.31
C VAL A 122 14.10 1.74 -12.01
N GLU A 123 15.11 1.28 -11.26
CA GLU A 123 15.24 -0.14 -10.92
C GLU A 123 14.07 -0.65 -10.07
N PHE A 124 13.66 0.07 -9.02
CA PHE A 124 12.51 -0.39 -8.23
C PHE A 124 11.20 -0.31 -9.02
N LEU A 125 11.01 0.71 -9.87
CA LEU A 125 9.81 0.82 -10.71
C LEU A 125 9.73 -0.30 -11.74
N ARG A 126 10.88 -0.71 -12.32
CA ARG A 126 10.95 -1.87 -13.20
C ARG A 126 10.61 -3.16 -12.44
N ALA A 127 11.19 -3.35 -11.26
CA ALA A 127 10.91 -4.52 -10.42
C ALA A 127 9.43 -4.57 -10.00
N LYS A 128 8.84 -3.42 -9.64
CA LYS A 128 7.41 -3.29 -9.37
C LYS A 128 6.57 -3.72 -10.56
N ARG A 129 6.85 -3.19 -11.76
CA ARG A 129 6.10 -3.53 -12.97
C ARG A 129 6.14 -5.04 -13.26
N LEU A 130 7.28 -5.69 -13.02
CA LEU A 130 7.41 -7.15 -13.16
C LEU A 130 6.57 -7.89 -12.10
N ALA A 131 6.61 -7.45 -10.85
CA ALA A 131 5.80 -8.03 -9.78
C ALA A 131 4.29 -7.84 -10.02
N ASP A 132 3.87 -6.66 -10.49
CA ASP A 132 2.48 -6.37 -10.88
C ASP A 132 2.03 -7.28 -12.03
N GLY A 133 2.87 -7.44 -13.06
CA GLY A 133 2.55 -8.25 -14.23
C GLY A 133 2.47 -9.75 -13.94
N LEU A 134 3.19 -10.23 -12.92
CA LEU A 134 3.16 -11.62 -12.47
C LEU A 134 2.11 -11.87 -11.38
N ARG A 135 1.44 -10.83 -10.87
CA ARG A 135 0.40 -10.97 -9.85
C ARG A 135 -0.84 -11.63 -10.48
N PRO A 136 -1.28 -12.80 -10.00
CA PRO A 136 -2.54 -13.40 -10.42
C PRO A 136 -3.74 -12.53 -10.02
N GLU A 137 -4.84 -12.61 -10.77
CA GLU A 137 -6.08 -11.87 -10.44
C GLU A 137 -6.71 -12.32 -9.11
N SER A 138 -6.52 -13.58 -8.74
CA SER A 138 -6.99 -14.15 -7.48
C SER A 138 -5.95 -15.11 -6.89
N PRO A 139 -5.94 -15.32 -5.55
CA PRO A 139 -5.01 -16.27 -4.93
C PRO A 139 -5.17 -17.72 -5.43
N SER A 140 -6.36 -18.09 -5.87
CA SER A 140 -6.65 -19.39 -6.50
C SER A 140 -6.21 -19.49 -7.97
N GLY A 141 -5.78 -18.38 -8.57
CA GLY A 141 -5.37 -18.32 -9.98
C GLY A 141 -3.96 -18.88 -10.25
N VAL A 142 -3.19 -19.21 -9.21
CA VAL A 142 -1.87 -19.85 -9.37
C VAL A 142 -2.05 -21.32 -9.71
N VAL A 143 -1.64 -21.70 -10.92
CA VAL A 143 -1.89 -23.04 -11.46
C VAL A 143 -0.77 -24.01 -11.09
N ASN A 144 0.48 -23.53 -11.03
CA ASN A 144 1.65 -24.38 -10.75
C ASN A 144 2.71 -23.71 -9.85
N ASP A 145 3.65 -24.51 -9.36
CA ASP A 145 4.71 -24.04 -8.44
C ASP A 145 5.75 -23.13 -9.12
N ALA A 146 5.92 -23.25 -10.44
CA ALA A 146 6.82 -22.39 -11.20
C ALA A 146 6.32 -20.94 -11.24
N GLN A 147 5.04 -20.74 -11.57
CA GLN A 147 4.38 -19.43 -11.52
C GLN A 147 4.44 -18.82 -10.13
N LEU A 148 4.20 -19.62 -9.09
CA LEU A 148 4.32 -19.15 -7.70
C LEU A 148 5.76 -18.71 -7.40
N SER A 149 6.75 -19.48 -7.84
CA SER A 149 8.16 -19.16 -7.62
C SER A 149 8.59 -17.89 -8.35
N GLU A 150 8.16 -17.71 -9.60
CA GLU A 150 8.41 -16.50 -10.39
C GLU A 150 7.79 -15.27 -9.73
N TYR A 151 6.52 -15.35 -9.32
CA TYR A 151 5.84 -14.25 -8.62
C TYR A 151 6.55 -13.93 -7.29
N ARG A 152 6.88 -14.95 -6.49
CA ARG A 152 7.61 -14.80 -5.23
C ARG A 152 8.97 -14.14 -5.44
N GLN A 153 9.69 -14.51 -6.50
CA GLN A 153 10.99 -13.91 -6.82
C GLN A 153 10.85 -12.45 -7.26
N ALA A 154 9.88 -12.15 -8.12
CA ALA A 154 9.61 -10.79 -8.58
C ALA A 154 9.23 -9.87 -7.42
N LEU A 155 8.37 -10.34 -6.50
CA LEU A 155 8.01 -9.58 -5.30
C LEU A 155 9.22 -9.29 -4.41
N ARG A 156 10.07 -10.28 -4.14
CA ARG A 156 11.31 -10.07 -3.37
C ARG A 156 12.25 -9.06 -4.05
N ASN A 157 12.36 -9.13 -5.38
CA ASN A 157 13.18 -8.17 -6.12
C ASN A 157 12.61 -6.75 -6.00
N PHE A 158 11.28 -6.60 -6.07
CA PHE A 158 10.61 -5.32 -5.84
C PHE A 158 10.86 -4.80 -4.42
N GLU A 159 10.66 -5.62 -3.39
CA GLU A 159 10.93 -5.29 -1.99
C GLU A 159 12.34 -4.79 -1.77
N VAL A 160 13.34 -5.55 -2.25
CA VAL A 160 14.75 -5.22 -2.06
C VAL A 160 15.12 -3.94 -2.80
N ALA A 161 14.70 -3.80 -4.07
CA ALA A 161 14.98 -2.61 -4.85
C ALA A 161 14.34 -1.36 -4.23
N PHE A 162 13.09 -1.46 -3.77
CA PHE A 162 12.39 -0.39 -3.08
C PHE A 162 13.08 0.00 -1.77
N ASP A 163 13.48 -0.97 -0.95
CA ASP A 163 14.18 -0.71 0.31
C ASP A 163 15.56 -0.04 0.09
N VAL A 164 16.29 -0.41 -0.98
CA VAL A 164 17.55 0.24 -1.34
C VAL A 164 17.30 1.69 -1.77
N ALA A 165 16.32 1.92 -2.65
CA ALA A 165 15.95 3.27 -3.09
C ALA A 165 15.49 4.14 -1.91
N GLU A 166 14.65 3.61 -1.01
CA GLU A 166 14.16 4.35 0.16
C GLU A 166 15.30 4.71 1.11
N ARG A 167 16.21 3.78 1.39
CA ARG A 167 17.38 4.05 2.24
C ARG A 167 18.24 5.16 1.66
N GLU A 168 18.47 5.13 0.35
CA GLU A 168 19.28 6.14 -0.32
C GLU A 168 18.58 7.51 -0.35
N ALA A 169 17.29 7.55 -0.70
CA ALA A 169 16.50 8.77 -0.65
C ALA A 169 16.47 9.38 0.76
N ARG A 170 16.41 8.56 1.81
CA ARG A 170 16.49 9.04 3.21
C ARG A 170 17.88 9.55 3.59
N ARG A 171 18.94 8.96 3.03
CA ARG A 171 20.33 9.35 3.28
C ARG A 171 20.66 10.69 2.62
N ILE A 172 20.23 10.86 1.36
CA ILE A 172 20.53 12.03 0.54
C ILE A 172 19.54 13.18 0.78
N LYS A 173 18.24 12.87 0.93
CA LYS A 173 17.15 13.85 1.00
C LYS A 173 17.18 14.81 -0.20
N ASP A 174 17.51 16.07 0.05
CA ASP A 174 17.61 17.15 -0.93
C ASP A 174 19.06 17.45 -1.35
N ALA A 175 20.06 16.77 -0.77
CA ALA A 175 21.47 17.08 -1.00
C ALA A 175 21.96 16.80 -2.43
N HIS A 176 21.24 15.97 -3.20
CA HIS A 176 21.54 15.73 -4.63
C HIS A 176 21.20 16.93 -5.52
N TYR A 177 20.29 17.79 -5.08
CA TYR A 177 19.80 18.92 -5.87
C TYR A 177 20.73 20.11 -5.74
N THR A 178 20.75 20.96 -6.77
CA THR A 178 21.49 22.22 -6.77
C THR A 178 20.95 23.17 -5.70
N GLU A 179 21.76 24.14 -5.25
CA GLU A 179 21.33 25.12 -4.25
C GLU A 179 20.02 25.86 -4.63
N PRO A 180 19.83 26.34 -5.88
CA PRO A 180 18.57 26.95 -6.28
C PRO A 180 17.38 25.98 -6.21
N GLU A 181 17.58 24.70 -6.53
CA GLU A 181 16.53 23.68 -6.44
C GLU A 181 16.15 23.38 -4.98
N ARG A 182 17.14 23.26 -4.08
CA ARG A 182 16.90 23.08 -2.65
C ARG A 182 16.11 24.25 -2.05
N GLN A 183 16.41 25.48 -2.45
CA GLN A 183 15.65 26.66 -2.02
C GLN A 183 14.19 26.61 -2.48
N ARG A 184 13.93 26.10 -3.70
CA ARG A 184 12.57 25.89 -4.20
C ARG A 184 11.84 24.81 -3.40
N LEU A 185 12.49 23.69 -3.08
CA LEU A 185 11.91 22.64 -2.22
C LEU A 185 11.59 23.18 -0.82
N GLY A 186 12.49 23.95 -0.22
CA GLY A 186 12.26 24.60 1.07
C GLY A 186 11.09 25.60 1.04
N THR A 187 10.97 26.37 -0.05
CA THR A 187 9.84 27.29 -0.26
C THR A 187 8.53 26.51 -0.42
N ALA A 188 8.51 25.46 -1.23
CA ALA A 188 7.35 24.59 -1.41
C ALA A 188 6.90 23.98 -0.08
N ARG A 189 7.85 23.51 0.75
CA ARG A 189 7.54 22.98 2.08
C ARG A 189 6.90 24.04 2.98
N LYS A 190 7.43 25.27 2.99
CA LYS A 190 6.89 26.36 3.80
C LYS A 190 5.45 26.71 3.39
N LEU A 191 5.21 26.84 2.09
CA LEU A 191 3.88 27.14 1.54
C LEU A 191 2.88 26.01 1.83
N PHE A 192 3.31 24.75 1.69
CA PHE A 192 2.50 23.60 2.04
C PHE A 192 2.09 23.60 3.52
N THR A 193 3.04 23.83 4.43
CA THR A 193 2.74 23.92 5.86
C THR A 193 1.74 25.03 6.17
N MET A 194 1.93 26.23 5.60
CA MET A 194 0.98 27.35 5.77
C MET A 194 -0.43 26.99 5.28
N ALA A 195 -0.56 26.38 4.11
CA ALA A 195 -1.85 26.01 3.55
C ALA A 195 -2.57 24.93 4.37
N VAL A 196 -1.84 23.97 4.94
CA VAL A 196 -2.39 22.92 5.80
C VAL A 196 -2.84 23.48 7.15
N ASP A 197 -2.07 24.39 7.73
CA ASP A 197 -2.36 25.04 9.02
C ASP A 197 -3.53 26.05 8.94
N ASP A 198 -3.64 26.78 7.82
CA ASP A 198 -4.79 27.67 7.57
C ASP A 198 -6.09 26.87 7.33
N ALA A 199 -6.00 25.73 6.64
CA ALA A 199 -7.14 24.86 6.41
C ALA A 199 -7.67 24.23 7.71
N SER A 200 -6.79 23.88 8.65
CA SER A 200 -7.19 23.35 9.95
C SER A 200 -7.82 24.42 10.85
N THR A 201 -7.32 25.66 10.84
CA THR A 201 -7.91 26.76 11.62
C THR A 201 -9.27 27.24 11.08
N GLN A 202 -9.50 27.22 9.76
CA GLN A 202 -10.83 27.50 9.19
C GLN A 202 -11.86 26.42 9.56
N ALA A 203 -11.48 25.14 9.53
CA ALA A 203 -12.36 24.04 9.90
C ALA A 203 -12.77 24.08 11.39
N GLU A 204 -11.86 24.47 12.29
CA GLU A 204 -12.18 24.68 13.71
C GLU A 204 -13.16 25.85 13.92
N LYS A 205 -13.05 26.93 13.15
CA LYS A 205 -13.98 28.09 13.22
C LYS A 205 -15.39 27.77 12.75
N GLN A 206 -15.58 26.78 11.87
CA GLN A 206 -16.91 26.37 11.39
C GLN A 206 -17.60 25.37 12.33
N LEU A 207 -16.84 24.75 13.24
CA LEU A 207 -17.36 23.81 14.23
C LEU A 207 -17.68 24.47 15.59
N ALA A 208 -17.31 25.74 15.78
CA ALA A 208 -17.58 26.56 16.96
C ALA A 208 -18.71 27.55 16.71
#